data_AF-A0A965IJ27-F1
#
_entry.id   AF-A0A965IJ27-F1
#
_cell.length_a   1.000
_cell.length_b   1.000
_cell.length_c   1.000
_cell.angle_alpha   90.00
_cell.angle_beta   90.00
_cell.angle_gamma   90.00
#
_symmetry.space_group_name_H-M   'P 1'
#
loop_
_entity.id
_entity.type
_entity.pdbx_description
1 polymer ?
#
loop_
_entity_poly.entity_id
_entity_poly.type
_entity_poly.pdbx_seq_one_letter_code
_entity_poly.pdbx_strand_id
1 'polypeptide(L)'
;MSVKRLLREVDSEEIAEWYAYDQRHPLPDSWAQTARICRIIMAASGNYKKNDIPDEAVFIPTAVKPEQSQAQIISELMKLNQPR
;
A
#
# COMPACT_ATOMS: atom_id res chain seq x y z
N MET A 1 18.27 10.36 -1.24
CA MET A 1 18.45 9.89 -2.63
C MET A 1 17.15 10.17 -3.39
N SER A 2 17.19 10.72 -4.61
CA SER A 2 15.96 11.00 -5.39
C SER A 2 15.56 9.76 -6.19
N VAL A 3 14.27 9.59 -6.51
CA VAL A 3 13.77 8.44 -7.29
C VAL A 3 14.47 8.31 -8.64
N LYS A 4 14.77 9.43 -9.31
CA LYS A 4 15.54 9.45 -10.56
C LYS A 4 16.98 8.92 -10.41
N ARG A 5 17.57 9.14 -9.23
CA ARG A 5 18.92 8.70 -8.92
C ARG A 5 18.93 7.21 -8.56
N LEU A 6 17.93 6.75 -7.81
CA LEU A 6 17.68 5.34 -7.52
C LEU A 6 17.55 4.52 -8.82
N LEU A 7 16.68 4.92 -9.75
CA LEU A 7 16.48 4.19 -11.03
C LEU A 7 17.71 4.17 -11.95
N ARG A 8 18.69 5.04 -11.70
CA ARG A 8 19.90 5.15 -12.52
C ARG A 8 21.09 4.43 -11.91
N GLU A 9 21.13 4.37 -10.58
CA GLU A 9 22.26 3.84 -9.82
C GLU A 9 22.00 2.41 -9.31
N VAL A 10 20.74 1.99 -9.17
CA VAL A 10 20.38 0.66 -8.65
C VAL A 10 20.29 -0.35 -9.79
N ASP A 11 21.21 -1.30 -9.78
CA ASP A 11 21.25 -2.43 -10.71
C ASP A 11 20.31 -3.57 -10.25
N SER A 12 19.97 -4.44 -11.18
CA SER A 12 19.23 -5.69 -10.97
C SER A 12 19.83 -6.58 -9.86
N GLU A 13 21.15 -6.56 -9.66
CA GLU A 13 21.82 -7.25 -8.54
C GLU A 13 21.43 -6.68 -7.18
N GLU A 14 21.41 -5.35 -7.02
CA GLU A 14 20.99 -4.73 -5.76
C GLU A 14 19.52 -5.05 -5.45
N ILE A 15 18.64 -5.08 -6.47
CA ILE A 15 17.24 -5.50 -6.30
C ILE A 15 17.15 -6.95 -5.81
N ALA A 16 17.99 -7.85 -6.34
CA ALA A 16 18.03 -9.24 -5.91
C ALA A 16 18.54 -9.38 -4.46
N GLU A 17 19.52 -8.57 -4.05
CA GLU A 17 19.99 -8.52 -2.66
C GLU A 17 18.91 -8.00 -1.70
N TRP A 18 18.17 -6.95 -2.09
CA TRP A 18 17.03 -6.46 -1.32
C TRP A 18 15.94 -7.53 -1.16
N TYR A 19 15.68 -8.30 -2.23
CA TYR A 19 14.72 -9.41 -2.19
C TYR A 19 15.20 -10.55 -1.27
N ALA A 20 16.48 -10.92 -1.33
CA ALA A 20 17.06 -11.93 -0.45
C ALA A 20 17.06 -11.47 1.02
N TYR A 21 17.27 -10.18 1.27
CA TYR A 21 17.20 -9.60 2.60
C TYR A 21 15.78 -9.63 3.17
N ASP A 22 14.76 -9.26 2.39
CA ASP A 22 13.34 -9.32 2.81
C ASP A 22 12.88 -10.74 3.11
N GLN A 23 13.34 -11.76 2.37
CA GLN A 23 13.05 -13.16 2.70
C GLN A 23 13.63 -13.59 4.06
N ARG A 24 14.81 -13.07 4.42
CA ARG A 24 15.52 -13.47 5.64
C ARG A 24 15.10 -12.65 6.87
N HIS A 25 14.74 -11.40 6.63
CA HIS A 25 14.30 -10.43 7.62
C HIS A 25 13.05 -9.71 7.10
N PRO A 26 11.90 -10.40 7.04
CA PRO A 26 10.67 -9.81 6.53
C PRO A 26 10.34 -8.57 7.35
N LEU A 27 10.22 -7.46 6.66
CA LEU A 27 9.87 -6.20 7.29
C LEU A 27 8.45 -6.30 7.89
N PRO A 28 8.15 -5.61 9.01
CA PRO A 28 7.10 -6.05 9.93
C PRO A 28 5.65 -5.90 9.44
N ASP A 29 5.40 -5.23 8.31
CA ASP A 29 4.08 -5.08 7.71
C ASP A 29 4.22 -4.55 6.28
N SER A 30 3.71 -5.28 5.28
CA SER A 30 3.76 -4.88 3.87
C SER A 30 2.94 -3.62 3.60
N TRP A 31 1.89 -3.35 4.39
CA TRP A 31 1.12 -2.12 4.28
C TRP A 31 1.90 -0.92 4.78
N ALA A 32 2.60 -1.03 5.90
CA ALA A 32 3.49 0.02 6.39
C ALA A 32 4.62 0.33 5.38
N GLN A 33 5.19 -0.68 4.74
CA GLN A 33 6.18 -0.48 3.69
C GLN A 33 5.60 0.25 2.46
N THR A 34 4.45 -0.22 1.99
CA THR A 34 3.74 0.38 0.86
C THR A 34 3.39 1.84 1.14
N ALA A 35 2.89 2.12 2.35
CA ALA A 35 2.61 3.46 2.83
C ALA A 35 3.84 4.38 2.76
N ARG A 36 4.99 3.90 3.25
CA ARG A 36 6.25 4.64 3.25
C ARG A 36 6.75 4.92 1.82
N ILE A 37 6.69 3.93 0.93
CA ILE A 37 7.08 4.09 -0.48
C ILE A 37 6.20 5.13 -1.17
N CYS A 38 4.86 5.01 -1.03
CA CYS A 38 3.91 5.97 -1.59
C CYS A 38 4.22 7.40 -1.13
N ARG A 39 4.45 7.58 0.18
CA ARG A 39 4.78 8.89 0.76
C ARG A 39 6.07 9.48 0.18
N ILE A 40 7.12 8.67 0.05
CA ILE A 40 8.41 9.08 -0.54
C ILE A 40 8.22 9.51 -2.00
N ILE A 41 7.46 8.74 -2.79
CA ILE A 41 7.16 9.07 -4.19
C ILE A 41 6.39 10.39 -4.27
N MET A 42 5.36 10.57 -3.44
CA MET A 42 4.58 11.82 -3.41
C MET A 42 5.46 13.02 -3.07
N ALA A 43 6.33 12.90 -2.06
CA ALA A 43 7.28 13.94 -1.68
C ALA A 43 8.28 14.28 -2.80
N ALA A 44 8.76 13.28 -3.52
CA ALA A 44 9.74 13.44 -4.59
C ALA A 44 9.13 13.88 -5.93
N SER A 45 7.83 13.66 -6.15
CA SER A 45 7.15 13.92 -7.42
C SER A 45 7.05 15.40 -7.78
N GLY A 46 7.17 16.30 -6.79
CA GLY A 46 6.99 17.76 -6.97
C GLY A 46 5.53 18.19 -7.19
N ASN A 47 4.58 17.24 -7.27
CA ASN A 47 3.16 17.50 -7.47
C ASN A 47 2.40 17.79 -6.17
N TYR A 48 3.01 17.50 -5.02
CA TYR A 48 2.40 17.66 -3.69
C TYR A 48 3.21 18.65 -2.85
N LYS A 49 2.53 19.56 -2.14
CA LYS A 49 3.19 20.39 -1.14
C LYS A 49 3.53 19.54 0.07
N LYS A 50 4.60 19.89 0.80
CA LYS A 50 5.07 19.12 1.97
C LYS A 50 3.98 18.83 3.02
N ASN A 51 3.03 19.75 3.18
CA ASN A 51 1.95 19.64 4.16
C ASN A 51 0.72 18.87 3.64
N ASP A 52 0.65 18.61 2.34
CA ASP A 52 -0.48 17.93 1.68
C ASP A 52 -0.22 16.42 1.54
N ILE A 53 0.95 15.94 1.98
CA ILE A 53 1.34 14.54 1.91
C ILE A 53 0.70 13.80 3.09
N PRO A 54 -0.17 12.80 2.85
CA PRO A 54 -0.87 12.09 3.91
C PRO A 54 0.06 11.32 4.85
N ASP A 55 -0.45 11.03 6.05
CA ASP A 55 0.27 10.16 6.99
C ASP A 55 0.31 8.70 6.52
N GLU A 56 1.35 7.96 6.93
CA GLU A 56 1.54 6.55 6.52
C GLU A 56 0.31 5.70 6.91
N ALA A 57 -0.31 6.01 8.06
CA ALA A 57 -1.51 5.33 8.55
C ALA A 57 -2.72 5.41 7.60
N VAL A 58 -2.80 6.42 6.72
CA VAL A 58 -3.90 6.56 5.75
C VAL A 58 -3.84 5.50 4.66
N PHE A 59 -2.65 4.99 4.36
CA PHE A 59 -2.44 3.95 3.35
C PHE A 59 -2.58 2.54 3.91
N ILE A 60 -2.66 2.40 5.24
CA ILE A 60 -2.85 1.10 5.90
C ILE A 60 -4.36 0.84 5.94
N PRO A 61 -4.84 -0.29 5.37
CA PRO A 61 -6.25 -0.64 5.43
C PRO A 61 -6.69 -0.86 6.89
N THR A 62 -7.31 0.16 7.48
CA THR A 62 -7.86 0.11 8.85
C THR A 62 -9.35 -0.25 8.87
N ALA A 63 -9.93 -0.61 7.72
CA ALA A 63 -11.33 -0.98 7.61
C ALA A 63 -11.61 -2.26 8.40
N VAL A 64 -11.97 -2.10 9.68
CA VAL A 64 -12.66 -3.12 10.44
C VAL A 64 -14.01 -3.28 9.75
N LYS A 65 -14.17 -4.41 9.06
CA LYS A 65 -15.46 -4.74 8.43
C LYS A 65 -16.50 -4.76 9.54
N PRO A 66 -17.55 -3.92 9.50
CA PRO A 66 -18.59 -3.98 10.52
C PRO A 66 -19.18 -5.39 10.51
N GLU A 67 -19.44 -5.96 11.69
CA GLU A 67 -20.13 -7.25 11.78
C GLU A 67 -21.47 -7.13 11.06
N GLN A 68 -21.60 -7.85 9.95
CA GLN A 68 -22.85 -7.88 9.20
C GLN A 68 -23.79 -8.85 9.88
N SER A 69 -25.00 -8.40 10.21
CA SER A 69 -26.03 -9.30 10.72
C SER A 69 -26.43 -10.31 9.64
N GLN A 70 -26.94 -11.49 10.01
CA GLN A 70 -27.42 -12.47 9.03
C GLN A 70 -28.43 -11.88 8.04
N ALA A 71 -29.30 -10.97 8.50
CA ALA A 71 -30.28 -10.30 7.65
C ALA A 71 -29.61 -9.40 6.58
N GLN A 72 -28.50 -8.73 6.91
CA GLN A 72 -27.74 -7.92 5.96
C GLN A 72 -27.00 -8.80 4.95
N ILE A 73 -26.50 -9.96 5.36
CA ILE A 73 -25.84 -10.91 4.46
C ILE A 73 -26.86 -11.46 3.44
N ILE A 74 -28.04 -11.86 3.90
CA ILE A 74 -29.11 -12.39 3.04
C ILE A 74 -29.60 -11.32 2.05
N SER A 75 -29.74 -10.06 2.47
CA SER A 75 -30.20 -8.99 1.59
C SER A 75 -29.18 -8.66 0.49
N GLU A 76 -27.87 -8.68 0.79
CA GLU A 76 -26.83 -8.51 -0.23
C GLU A 76 -26.79 -9.70 -1.21
N LEU A 77 -26.93 -10.93 -0.71
CA LEU A 77 -27.02 -12.13 -1.56
C LEU A 77 -28.23 -12.09 -2.52
N MET A 78 -29.36 -11.55 -2.07
CA MET A 78 -30.55 -11.37 -2.91
C MET A 78 -30.33 -10.35 -4.03
N LYS A 79 -29.56 -9.28 -3.80
CA LYS A 79 -29.20 -8.30 -4.85
C LYS A 79 -28.35 -8.92 -5.96
N LEU A 80 -27.48 -9.87 -5.61
CA LEU A 80 -26.60 -10.57 -6.56
C LEU A 80 -27.36 -11.58 -7.43
N ASN A 81 -28.50 -12.10 -6.96
CA ASN A 81 -29.32 -13.08 -7.67
C ASN A 81 -30.37 -12.45 -8.61
N GLN A 82 -30.47 -11.13 -8.68
CA GLN A 82 -31.33 -10.50 -9.68
C GLN A 82 -30.66 -10.51 -11.05
N PRO A 83 -31.27 -11.12 -12.08
CA PRO A 83 -30.76 -11.01 -13.44
C PRO A 83 -30.80 -9.54 -13.85
N ARG A 84 -29.69 -9.05 -14.43
CA ARG A 84 -29.55 -7.69 -14.93
C ARG A 84 -30.60 -7.35 -15.99
#